data_AF-A0A9J2Q6F2-F1
#
_entry.id   AF-A0A9J2Q6F2-F1
#
_cell.length_a   1.000
_cell.length_b   1.000
_cell.length_c   1.000
_cell.angle_alpha   90.00
_cell.angle_beta   90.00
_cell.angle_gamma   90.00
#
_symmetry.space_group_name_H-M   'P 1'
#
loop_
_entity.id
_entity.type
_entity.pdbx_description
1 polymer ?
#
loop_
_entity_poly.entity_id
_entity_poly.type
_entity_poly.pdbx_seq_one_letter_code
_entity_poly.pdbx_strand_id
1 'polypeptide(L)'
;MVVSDVRSSLSYQVFLHISKPYSALFFIAELCLYFFKISILPYPNHVAICDFLLIILFAPVEALRIFWGRKGNLTETSAFISFSLLLSIAVLAVCIYWAVFQSYVLLIEFIVVCIEGGLVIIESLLGIITVATLSRCINDIILYTLGNGTREIMDLTFMTSYFGIYFYSAYTLIYLQASINLTLAKNIKSDMPSL
;
A
#
# COMPACT_ATOMS: atom_id res chain seq x y z
N MET A 1 35.17 11.97 11.08
CA MET A 1 33.87 11.33 11.34
C MET A 1 32.81 12.18 10.66
N VAL A 2 32.42 11.86 9.42
CA VAL A 2 31.28 12.51 8.78
C VAL A 2 30.06 11.76 9.30
N VAL A 3 29.38 12.34 10.29
CA VAL A 3 28.04 11.88 10.68
C VAL A 3 27.13 12.36 9.55
N SER A 4 26.79 11.47 8.63
CA SER A 4 25.64 11.72 7.77
C SER A 4 24.41 11.62 8.68
N ASP A 5 23.85 12.77 9.05
CA ASP A 5 22.66 12.88 9.90
C ASP A 5 21.47 12.29 9.15
N VAL A 6 21.30 10.97 9.25
CA VAL A 6 20.07 10.30 8.83
C VAL A 6 19.00 10.83 9.77
N ARG A 7 18.03 11.53 9.20
CA ARG A 7 16.94 12.14 9.95
C ARG A 7 15.62 11.69 9.37
N SER A 8 14.76 11.18 10.23
CA SER A 8 13.34 11.00 9.93
C SER A 8 12.75 12.26 9.28
N SER A 9 11.93 12.06 8.24
CA SER A 9 11.30 13.16 7.51
C SER A 9 10.13 13.71 8.32
N LEU A 10 10.27 14.95 8.83
CA LEU A 10 9.21 15.62 9.58
C LEU A 10 7.98 15.85 8.70
N SER A 11 8.17 16.32 7.46
CA SER A 11 7.06 16.58 6.54
C SER A 11 6.25 15.32 6.28
N TYR A 12 6.91 14.19 6.00
CA TYR A 12 6.22 12.91 5.80
C TYR A 12 5.44 12.48 7.05
N GLN A 13 6.01 12.68 8.24
CA GLN A 13 5.34 12.34 9.51
C GLN A 13 4.10 13.20 9.80
N VAL A 14 4.15 14.50 9.47
CA VAL A 14 3.02 15.42 9.64
C VAL A 14 1.85 15.00 8.75
N PHE A 15 2.11 14.69 7.48
CA PHE A 15 1.05 14.25 6.56
C PHE A 15 0.43 12.92 7.02
N LEU A 16 1.23 11.92 7.38
CA LEU A 16 0.72 10.65 7.93
C LEU A 16 -0.13 10.84 9.20
N HIS A 17 0.19 11.85 10.01
CA HIS A 17 -0.58 12.17 11.19
C HIS A 17 -1.94 12.80 10.86
N ILE A 18 -2.01 13.64 9.82
CA ILE A 18 -3.24 14.28 9.34
C ILE A 18 -4.13 13.25 8.62
N SER A 19 -3.55 12.35 7.83
CA SER A 19 -4.33 11.36 7.07
C SER A 19 -5.00 10.35 8.00
N LYS A 20 -4.36 9.94 9.10
CA LYS A 20 -4.97 8.96 10.02
C LYS A 20 -6.40 9.28 10.48
N PRO A 21 -6.71 10.45 11.09
CA PRO A 21 -8.08 10.79 11.46
C PRO A 21 -8.95 11.05 10.23
N TYR A 22 -8.40 11.61 9.15
CA TYR A 22 -9.15 11.89 7.93
C TYR A 22 -9.64 10.60 7.25
N SER A 23 -8.77 9.61 7.03
CA SER A 23 -9.11 8.31 6.46
C SER A 23 -10.13 7.53 7.32
N ALA A 24 -10.08 7.71 8.65
CA ALA A 24 -11.08 7.13 9.55
C ALA A 24 -12.47 7.78 9.36
N LEU A 25 -12.52 9.11 9.23
CA LEU A 25 -13.76 9.83 8.92
C LEU A 25 -14.28 9.48 7.52
N PHE A 26 -13.40 9.37 6.54
CA PHE A 26 -13.72 8.94 5.19
C PHE A 26 -14.34 7.55 5.16
N PHE A 27 -13.75 6.57 5.85
CA PHE A 27 -14.32 5.22 5.96
C PHE A 27 -15.74 5.23 6.56
N ILE A 28 -15.97 6.02 7.61
CA ILE A 28 -17.30 6.16 8.21
C ILE A 28 -18.28 6.81 7.22
N ALA A 29 -17.85 7.86 6.51
CA ALA A 29 -18.66 8.56 5.52
C ALA A 29 -19.06 7.62 4.37
N GLU A 30 -18.13 6.87 3.79
CA GLU A 30 -18.39 5.88 2.75
C GLU A 30 -19.37 4.80 3.22
N LEU A 31 -19.21 4.33 4.45
CA LEU A 31 -20.11 3.34 5.03
C LEU A 31 -21.54 3.89 5.22
N CYS A 32 -21.68 5.14 5.68
CA CYS A 32 -22.97 5.82 5.78
C CYS A 32 -23.62 6.04 4.41
N LEU A 33 -22.85 6.51 3.42
CA LEU A 33 -23.32 6.72 2.05
C LEU A 33 -23.71 5.40 1.39
N TYR A 34 -23.01 4.30 1.67
CA TYR A 34 -23.38 2.96 1.21
C TYR A 34 -24.78 2.55 1.69
N PHE A 35 -25.07 2.68 3.00
CA PHE A 35 -26.40 2.36 3.53
C PHE A 35 -27.49 3.29 2.99
N PHE A 36 -27.17 4.56 2.73
CA PHE A 36 -28.07 5.47 2.04
C PHE A 36 -28.36 5.00 0.61
N LYS A 37 -27.32 4.66 -0.16
CA LYS A 37 -27.45 4.20 -1.55
C LYS A 37 -28.31 2.95 -1.66
N ILE A 38 -28.05 1.93 -0.85
CA ILE A 38 -28.76 0.64 -0.92
C ILE A 38 -30.26 0.77 -0.56
N SER A 39 -30.61 1.79 0.23
CA SER A 39 -31.99 2.02 0.67
C SER A 39 -32.86 2.74 -0.37
N ILE A 40 -32.24 3.54 -1.25
CA ILE A 40 -32.96 4.47 -2.14
C ILE A 40 -32.76 4.13 -3.62
N LEU A 41 -31.56 3.71 -4.01
CA LEU A 41 -31.20 3.50 -5.40
C LEU A 41 -31.39 2.03 -5.78
N PRO A 42 -31.84 1.74 -7.02
CA PRO A 42 -31.97 0.38 -7.52
C PRO A 42 -30.58 -0.22 -7.77
N TYR A 43 -30.03 -0.90 -6.76
CA TYR A 43 -28.69 -1.49 -6.82
C TYR A 43 -28.73 -2.97 -7.19
N PRO A 44 -27.99 -3.42 -8.22
CA PRO A 44 -27.83 -4.85 -8.45
C PRO A 44 -27.09 -5.51 -7.28
N ASN A 45 -27.63 -6.62 -6.76
CA ASN A 45 -27.09 -7.29 -5.56
C ASN A 45 -25.59 -7.63 -5.66
N HIS A 46 -25.12 -8.06 -6.83
CA HIS A 46 -23.72 -8.42 -7.03
C HIS A 46 -22.77 -7.21 -6.92
N VAL A 47 -23.18 -6.05 -7.44
CA VAL A 47 -22.40 -4.80 -7.32
C VAL A 47 -22.44 -4.31 -5.87
N ALA A 48 -23.60 -4.36 -5.21
CA ALA A 48 -23.74 -3.94 -3.82
C ALA A 48 -22.81 -4.71 -2.87
N ILE A 49 -22.62 -6.02 -3.10
CA ILE A 49 -21.71 -6.85 -2.33
C ILE A 49 -20.26 -6.45 -2.61
N CYS A 50 -19.88 -6.27 -3.88
CA CYS A 50 -18.52 -5.84 -4.25
C CYS A 50 -18.15 -4.50 -3.60
N ASP A 51 -19.05 -3.51 -3.64
CA ASP A 51 -18.81 -2.19 -3.06
C ASP A 51 -18.65 -2.27 -1.54
N PHE A 52 -19.49 -3.06 -0.87
CA PHE A 52 -19.38 -3.29 0.57
C PHE A 52 -18.04 -3.95 0.93
N LEU A 53 -17.62 -4.96 0.17
CA LEU A 53 -16.34 -5.63 0.39
C LEU A 53 -15.16 -4.67 0.20
N LEU A 54 -15.20 -3.78 -0.78
CA LEU A 54 -14.18 -2.75 -0.98
C LEU A 54 -14.13 -1.77 0.19
N ILE A 55 -15.29 -1.35 0.71
CA ILE A 55 -15.36 -0.46 1.88
C ILE A 55 -14.70 -1.14 3.09
N ILE A 56 -15.09 -2.38 3.39
CA ILE A 56 -14.50 -3.14 4.50
C ILE A 56 -13.00 -3.42 4.29
N LEU A 57 -12.56 -3.64 3.06
CA LEU A 57 -11.16 -3.87 2.72
C LEU A 57 -10.29 -2.61 2.87
N PHE A 58 -10.85 -1.43 2.62
CA PHE A 58 -10.14 -0.16 2.74
C PHE A 58 -9.55 0.05 4.14
N ALA A 59 -10.34 -0.17 5.20
CA ALA A 59 -9.91 0.09 6.58
C ALA A 59 -8.62 -0.63 7.01
N PRO A 60 -8.47 -1.97 6.87
CA PRO A 60 -7.22 -2.65 7.23
C PRO A 60 -6.05 -2.27 6.31
N VAL A 61 -6.28 -2.07 5.01
CA VAL A 61 -5.23 -1.69 4.06
C VAL A 61 -4.67 -0.31 4.43
N GLU A 62 -5.54 0.64 4.68
CA GLU A 62 -5.16 2.02 5.04
C GLU A 62 -4.50 2.09 6.42
N ALA A 63 -5.01 1.33 7.39
CA ALA A 63 -4.38 1.23 8.71
C ALA A 63 -2.95 0.66 8.63
N LEU A 64 -2.74 -0.39 7.82
CA LEU A 64 -1.41 -0.97 7.60
C LEU A 64 -0.50 0.01 6.87
N ARG A 65 -1.01 0.72 5.85
CA ARG A 65 -0.25 1.73 5.10
C ARG A 65 0.32 2.78 6.04
N ILE A 66 -0.52 3.42 6.84
CA ILE A 66 -0.12 4.47 7.79
C ILE A 66 0.81 3.91 8.88
N PHE A 67 0.53 2.71 9.39
CA PHE A 67 1.35 2.08 10.43
C PHE A 67 2.79 1.85 9.96
N TRP A 68 2.96 1.21 8.79
CA TRP A 68 4.28 0.91 8.24
C TRP A 68 5.01 2.16 7.76
N GLY A 69 4.30 3.15 7.20
CA GLY A 69 4.89 4.43 6.82
C GLY A 69 5.46 5.17 8.03
N ARG A 70 4.68 5.25 9.12
CA ARG A 70 5.11 5.90 10.36
C ARG A 70 6.24 5.13 11.05
N LYS A 71 6.14 3.81 11.13
CA LYS A 71 7.18 2.95 11.70
C LYS A 71 8.48 3.09 10.91
N GLY A 72 8.42 2.99 9.59
CA GLY A 72 9.58 3.12 8.71
C GLY A 72 10.27 4.47 8.77
N ASN A 73 9.50 5.56 8.90
CA ASN A 73 10.08 6.89 9.05
C ASN A 73 10.79 7.06 10.42
N LEU A 74 10.20 6.53 11.50
CA LEU A 74 10.78 6.61 12.84
C LEU A 74 12.00 5.69 13.04
N THR A 75 12.00 4.52 12.40
CA THR A 75 13.13 3.58 12.45
C THR A 75 14.12 3.79 11.30
N GLU A 76 13.92 4.83 10.49
CA GLU A 76 14.77 5.20 9.35
C GLU A 76 15.02 4.00 8.41
N THR A 77 14.02 3.14 8.28
CA THR A 77 14.10 1.88 7.55
C THR A 77 13.38 2.00 6.23
N SER A 78 14.13 2.05 5.13
CA SER A 78 13.58 2.18 3.77
C SER A 78 12.59 1.06 3.42
N ALA A 79 12.84 -0.18 3.86
CA ALA A 79 11.97 -1.33 3.58
C ALA A 79 10.52 -1.14 4.09
N PHE A 80 10.33 -0.59 5.29
CA PHE A 80 8.98 -0.35 5.84
C PHE A 80 8.25 0.78 5.11
N ILE A 81 8.96 1.82 4.70
CA ILE A 81 8.39 2.91 3.90
C ILE A 81 8.03 2.39 2.50
N SER A 82 8.88 1.57 1.89
CA SER A 82 8.58 0.92 0.60
C SER A 82 7.34 0.03 0.67
N PHE A 83 7.15 -0.73 1.76
CA PHE A 83 5.94 -1.51 1.96
C PHE A 83 4.70 -0.63 2.13
N SER A 84 4.82 0.50 2.82
CA SER A 84 3.77 1.51 2.88
C SER A 84 3.45 2.08 1.50
N LEU A 85 4.44 2.34 0.64
CA LEU A 85 4.23 2.83 -0.72
C LEU A 85 3.49 1.81 -1.59
N LEU A 86 3.76 0.51 -1.43
CA LEU A 86 3.02 -0.54 -2.09
C LEU A 86 1.53 -0.52 -1.70
N LEU A 87 1.25 -0.37 -0.39
CA LEU A 87 -0.12 -0.23 0.10
C LEU A 87 -0.80 1.05 -0.40
N SER A 88 -0.06 2.15 -0.60
CA SER A 88 -0.59 3.37 -1.24
C SER A 88 -1.13 3.11 -2.64
N ILE A 89 -0.51 2.22 -3.43
CA ILE A 89 -1.02 1.86 -4.76
C ILE A 89 -2.38 1.16 -4.64
N ALA A 90 -2.53 0.25 -3.67
CA ALA A 90 -3.80 -0.43 -3.43
C ALA A 90 -4.90 0.56 -3.01
N VAL A 91 -4.58 1.52 -2.15
CA VAL A 91 -5.52 2.56 -1.71
C VAL A 91 -5.93 3.48 -2.85
N LEU A 92 -4.98 3.90 -3.69
CA LEU A 92 -5.29 4.71 -4.88
C LEU A 92 -6.16 3.95 -5.88
N ALA A 93 -5.95 2.63 -6.05
CA ALA A 93 -6.81 1.82 -6.90
C ALA A 93 -8.26 1.77 -6.38
N VAL A 94 -8.46 1.67 -5.07
CA VAL A 94 -9.79 1.76 -4.44
C VAL A 94 -10.40 3.15 -4.65
N CYS A 95 -9.63 4.23 -4.48
CA CYS A 95 -10.11 5.59 -4.74
C CYS A 95 -10.55 5.79 -6.20
N ILE A 96 -9.78 5.27 -7.16
CA ILE A 96 -10.15 5.32 -8.59
C ILE A 96 -11.43 4.52 -8.84
N TYR A 97 -11.59 3.36 -8.20
CA TYR A 97 -12.80 2.56 -8.31
C TYR A 97 -14.04 3.36 -7.86
N TRP A 98 -14.01 3.95 -6.67
CA TRP A 98 -15.15 4.73 -6.16
C TRP A 98 -15.39 6.02 -6.95
N ALA A 99 -14.35 6.67 -7.46
CA ALA A 99 -14.49 7.89 -8.24
C ALA A 99 -15.07 7.66 -9.65
N VAL A 100 -14.77 6.53 -10.29
CA VAL A 100 -15.03 6.33 -11.74
C VAL A 100 -15.85 5.08 -12.05
N PHE A 101 -15.59 3.96 -11.38
CA PHE A 101 -16.12 2.64 -11.76
C PHE A 101 -17.38 2.23 -10.99
N GLN A 102 -17.73 2.95 -9.93
CA GLN A 102 -18.94 2.69 -9.17
C GLN A 102 -20.21 2.98 -9.99
N SER A 103 -21.28 2.21 -9.78
CA SER A 103 -22.53 2.35 -10.56
C SER A 103 -23.26 3.66 -10.30
N TYR A 104 -23.22 4.16 -9.06
CA TYR A 104 -23.84 5.43 -8.68
C TYR A 104 -22.84 6.25 -7.87
N VAL A 105 -22.13 7.17 -8.52
CA VAL A 105 -21.20 8.08 -7.87
C VAL A 105 -21.95 9.33 -7.40
N LEU A 106 -22.05 9.53 -6.08
CA LEU A 106 -22.63 10.76 -5.53
C LEU A 106 -21.60 11.89 -5.58
N LEU A 107 -22.06 13.13 -5.77
CA LEU A 107 -21.14 14.29 -5.81
C LEU A 107 -20.34 14.45 -4.50
N ILE A 108 -20.99 14.26 -3.36
CA ILE A 108 -20.32 14.35 -2.05
C ILE A 108 -19.26 13.25 -1.89
N GLU A 109 -19.57 12.03 -2.34
CA GLU A 109 -18.67 10.88 -2.32
C GLU A 109 -17.43 11.17 -3.17
N PHE A 110 -17.64 11.61 -4.41
CA PHE A 110 -16.57 11.97 -5.34
C PHE A 110 -15.60 13.01 -4.74
N ILE A 111 -16.12 14.05 -4.09
CA ILE A 111 -15.29 15.09 -3.45
C ILE A 111 -14.43 14.49 -2.33
N VAL A 112 -15.01 13.68 -1.46
CA VAL A 112 -14.27 13.10 -0.31
C VAL A 112 -13.24 12.07 -0.79
N VAL A 113 -13.57 11.26 -1.80
CA VAL A 113 -12.64 10.33 -2.45
C VAL A 113 -11.47 11.07 -3.11
N CYS A 114 -11.72 12.20 -3.78
CA CYS A 114 -10.64 13.00 -4.38
C CYS A 114 -9.68 13.58 -3.32
N ILE A 115 -10.21 14.01 -2.18
CA ILE A 115 -9.38 14.54 -1.08
C ILE A 115 -8.52 13.40 -0.47
N GLU A 116 -9.11 12.23 -0.19
CA GLU A 116 -8.37 11.05 0.29
C GLU A 116 -7.26 10.66 -0.71
N GLY A 117 -7.62 10.48 -1.98
CA GLY A 117 -6.66 10.15 -3.04
C GLY A 117 -5.55 11.20 -3.16
N GLY A 118 -5.89 12.48 -3.06
CA GLY A 118 -4.92 13.58 -3.06
C GLY A 118 -3.93 13.51 -1.89
N LEU A 119 -4.41 13.24 -0.67
CA LEU A 119 -3.55 13.05 0.50
C LEU A 119 -2.59 11.87 0.31
N VAL A 120 -3.11 10.73 -0.15
CA VAL A 120 -2.31 9.52 -0.41
C VAL A 120 -1.25 9.77 -1.48
N ILE A 121 -1.56 10.54 -2.54
CA ILE A 121 -0.58 10.94 -3.55
C ILE A 121 0.54 11.78 -2.94
N ILE A 122 0.21 12.82 -2.18
CA ILE A 122 1.21 13.70 -1.55
C ILE A 122 2.10 12.90 -0.61
N GLU A 123 1.52 12.02 0.20
CA GLU A 123 2.27 11.12 1.09
C GLU A 123 3.16 10.15 0.34
N SER A 124 2.69 9.61 -0.79
CA SER A 124 3.51 8.72 -1.61
C SER A 124 4.74 9.43 -2.17
N LEU A 125 4.59 10.69 -2.62
CA LEU A 125 5.71 11.50 -3.10
C LEU A 125 6.71 11.77 -1.96
N LEU A 126 6.22 12.18 -0.79
CA LEU A 126 7.06 12.39 0.39
C LEU A 126 7.74 11.09 0.85
N GLY A 127 7.06 9.95 0.78
CA GLY A 127 7.60 8.63 1.08
C GLY A 127 8.71 8.24 0.11
N ILE A 128 8.53 8.46 -1.19
CA ILE A 128 9.57 8.22 -2.22
C ILE A 128 10.80 9.08 -1.96
N ILE A 129 10.63 10.37 -1.66
CA ILE A 129 11.74 11.28 -1.32
C ILE A 129 12.49 10.79 -0.07
N THR A 130 11.74 10.32 0.93
CA THR A 130 12.31 9.80 2.18
C THR A 130 13.13 8.53 1.92
N VAL A 131 12.58 7.58 1.15
CA VAL A 131 13.30 6.36 0.74
C VAL A 131 14.56 6.70 -0.06
N ALA A 132 14.47 7.62 -1.02
CA ALA A 132 15.61 8.02 -1.84
C ALA A 132 16.73 8.64 -0.98
N THR A 133 16.38 9.47 -0.01
CA THR A 133 17.33 10.08 0.93
C THR A 133 18.00 9.03 1.81
N LEU A 134 17.22 8.10 2.38
CA LEU A 134 17.74 7.00 3.22
C LEU A 134 18.69 6.10 2.42
N SER A 135 18.31 5.70 1.21
CA SER A 135 19.12 4.82 0.36
C SER A 135 20.45 5.45 -0.04
N ARG A 136 20.45 6.75 -0.40
CA ARG A 136 21.70 7.47 -0.70
C ARG A 136 22.65 7.50 0.49
N CYS A 137 22.13 7.79 1.68
CA CYS A 137 22.95 7.83 2.88
C CYS A 137 23.57 6.48 3.20
N ILE A 138 22.80 5.39 3.07
CA ILE A 138 23.31 4.03 3.27
C ILE A 138 24.41 3.72 2.25
N ASN A 139 24.21 4.08 0.98
CA ASN A 139 25.21 3.88 -0.07
C ASN A 139 26.52 4.63 0.25
N ASP A 140 26.44 5.89 0.68
CA ASP A 140 27.62 6.67 1.07
C ASP A 140 28.39 5.97 2.20
N ILE A 141 27.70 5.52 3.27
CA ILE A 141 28.32 4.80 4.39
C ILE A 141 29.00 3.51 3.93
N ILE A 142 28.35 2.74 3.06
CA ILE A 142 28.90 1.49 2.51
C ILE A 142 30.15 1.78 1.68
N LEU A 143 30.14 2.82 0.84
CA LEU A 143 31.29 3.22 0.02
C LEU A 143 32.47 3.71 0.87
N TYR A 144 32.20 4.43 1.97
CA TYR A 144 33.23 4.78 2.95
C TYR A 144 33.82 3.54 3.64
N THR A 145 33.01 2.51 3.84
CA THR A 145 33.44 1.26 4.52
C THR A 145 34.18 0.30 3.59
N LEU A 146 33.81 0.24 2.30
CA LEU A 146 34.35 -0.72 1.33
C LEU A 146 35.43 -0.14 0.38
N GLY A 147 35.66 1.17 0.40
CA GLY A 147 36.61 1.84 -0.50
C GLY A 147 36.02 2.15 -1.88
N ASN A 148 36.53 3.21 -2.50
CA ASN A 148 35.91 4.02 -3.56
C ASN A 148 35.60 3.32 -4.92
N GLY A 149 35.84 2.01 -5.04
CA GLY A 149 35.78 1.26 -6.31
C GLY A 149 34.42 0.66 -6.70
N THR A 150 33.39 0.74 -5.84
CA THR A 150 32.10 0.04 -6.01
C THR A 150 30.92 0.93 -6.42
N ARG A 151 31.17 2.23 -6.68
CA ARG A 151 30.12 3.25 -6.94
C ARG A 151 29.17 2.89 -8.09
N GLU A 152 29.68 2.41 -9.21
CA GLU A 152 28.86 2.16 -10.41
C GLU A 152 28.00 0.90 -10.33
N ILE A 153 28.35 -0.07 -9.48
CA ILE A 153 27.66 -1.37 -9.39
C ILE A 153 26.49 -1.30 -8.39
N MET A 154 26.59 -0.42 -7.39
CA MET A 154 25.64 -0.36 -6.28
C MET A 154 24.36 0.42 -6.61
N ASP A 155 24.48 1.53 -7.34
CA ASP A 155 23.34 2.40 -7.67
C ASP A 155 22.32 1.70 -8.59
N LEU A 156 22.78 0.85 -9.51
CA LEU A 156 21.92 0.12 -10.45
C LEU A 156 21.28 -1.13 -9.80
N THR A 157 21.98 -1.74 -8.84
CA THR A 157 21.53 -2.96 -8.15
C THR A 157 20.50 -2.64 -7.06
N PHE A 158 20.63 -1.52 -6.35
CA PHE A 158 19.78 -1.21 -5.20
C PHE A 158 18.38 -0.69 -5.60
N MET A 159 18.31 0.12 -6.67
CA MET A 159 17.04 0.65 -7.18
C MET A 159 16.17 -0.43 -7.86
N THR A 160 16.79 -1.45 -8.47
CA THR A 160 16.09 -2.56 -9.12
C THR A 160 15.81 -3.73 -8.17
N SER A 161 16.70 -4.00 -7.20
CA SER A 161 16.54 -5.12 -6.26
C SER A 161 15.48 -4.89 -5.19
N TYR A 162 15.35 -3.70 -4.61
CA TYR A 162 14.42 -3.52 -3.50
C TYR A 162 12.96 -3.42 -3.93
N PHE A 163 12.68 -2.98 -5.15
CA PHE A 163 11.33 -3.06 -5.71
C PHE A 163 11.04 -4.46 -6.28
N GLY A 164 12.01 -5.06 -6.95
CA GLY A 164 11.87 -6.36 -7.61
C GLY A 164 11.87 -7.56 -6.68
N ILE A 165 12.75 -7.62 -5.67
CA ILE A 165 12.91 -8.78 -4.78
C ILE A 165 11.69 -8.96 -3.88
N TYR A 166 11.11 -7.87 -3.36
CA TYR A 166 9.92 -7.96 -2.49
C TYR A 166 8.66 -8.31 -3.28
N PHE A 167 8.49 -7.80 -4.50
CA PHE A 167 7.41 -8.22 -5.39
C PHE A 167 7.57 -9.66 -5.88
N TYR A 168 8.79 -10.05 -6.26
CA TYR A 168 9.08 -11.40 -6.75
C TYR A 168 8.97 -12.45 -5.63
N SER A 169 9.42 -12.12 -4.42
CA SER A 169 9.27 -12.95 -3.21
C SER A 169 7.79 -13.11 -2.81
N ALA A 170 7.01 -12.02 -2.80
CA ALA A 170 5.58 -12.09 -2.50
C ALA A 170 4.80 -12.88 -3.56
N TYR A 171 5.10 -12.66 -4.84
CA TYR A 171 4.53 -13.41 -5.96
C TYR A 171 4.85 -14.90 -5.84
N THR A 172 6.12 -15.27 -5.63
CA THR A 172 6.52 -16.70 -5.50
C THR A 172 5.88 -17.39 -4.30
N LEU A 173 5.72 -16.71 -3.15
CA LEU A 173 5.03 -17.26 -1.99
C LEU A 173 3.52 -17.49 -2.23
N ILE A 174 2.85 -16.55 -2.93
CA ILE A 174 1.43 -16.70 -3.30
C ILE A 174 1.24 -17.85 -4.28
N TYR A 175 2.11 -17.97 -5.29
CA TYR A 175 2.06 -19.05 -6.27
C TYR A 175 2.36 -20.42 -5.66
N LEU A 176 3.29 -20.48 -4.71
CA LEU A 176 3.61 -21.72 -4.01
C LEU A 176 2.44 -22.17 -3.13
N GLN A 177 1.82 -21.25 -2.39
CA GLN A 177 0.63 -21.53 -1.58
C GLN A 177 -0.54 -22.01 -2.45
N ALA A 178 -0.79 -21.35 -3.59
CA ALA A 178 -1.83 -21.75 -4.53
C ALA A 178 -1.57 -23.16 -5.12
N SER A 179 -0.32 -23.47 -5.47
CA SER A 179 0.06 -24.77 -6.05
C SER A 179 -0.04 -25.91 -5.03
N ILE A 180 0.30 -25.66 -3.77
CA ILE A 180 0.13 -26.61 -2.67
C ILE A 180 -1.37 -26.91 -2.46
N ASN A 181 -2.20 -25.86 -2.38
CA ASN A 181 -3.65 -26.01 -2.20
C ASN A 181 -4.31 -26.81 -3.34
N LEU A 182 -3.86 -26.61 -4.58
CA LEU A 182 -4.36 -27.32 -5.76
C LEU A 182 -3.93 -28.80 -5.78
N THR A 183 -2.72 -29.09 -5.30
CA THR A 183 -2.21 -30.47 -5.16
C THR A 183 -2.94 -31.22 -4.05
N LEU A 184 -3.18 -30.56 -2.91
CA LEU A 184 -3.98 -31.10 -1.81
C LEU A 184 -5.43 -31.37 -2.25
N ALA A 185 -6.05 -30.43 -2.98
CA ALA A 185 -7.41 -30.62 -3.50
C ALA A 185 -7.52 -31.78 -4.50
N LYS A 186 -6.49 -32.00 -5.33
CA LYS A 186 -6.43 -33.15 -6.25
C LYS A 186 -6.28 -34.48 -5.51
N ASN A 187 -5.42 -34.53 -4.48
CA ASN A 187 -5.22 -35.74 -3.68
C ASN A 187 -6.46 -36.11 -2.86
N ILE A 188 -7.16 -35.13 -2.29
CA ILE A 188 -8.42 -35.36 -1.58
C ILE A 188 -9.49 -35.90 -2.52
N LYS A 189 -9.52 -35.42 -3.78
CA LYS A 189 -10.49 -35.88 -4.79
C LYS A 189 -10.18 -37.27 -5.33
N SER A 190 -8.90 -37.70 -5.36
CA SER A 190 -8.53 -39.06 -5.75
C SER A 190 -8.78 -40.11 -4.67
N ASP A 191 -8.83 -39.69 -3.39
CA ASP A 191 -9.12 -40.58 -2.24
C ASP A 191 -10.62 -40.74 -1.96
N MET A 192 -11.50 -40.02 -2.67
CA MET A 192 -12.94 -40.27 -2.61
C MET A 192 -13.31 -41.49 -3.48
N PRO A 193 -14.01 -42.50 -2.94
CA PRO A 193 -14.45 -43.64 -3.72
C PRO A 193 -15.38 -43.17 -4.85
N SER A 194 -15.15 -43.66 -6.06
CA SER A 194 -15.99 -43.37 -7.23
C SER A 194 -17.42 -43.85 -6.97
N LEU A 195 -18.35 -42.89 -6.88
CA LEU A 195 -19.79 -43.14 -7.01
C LEU A 195 -20.15 -43.41 -8.48
#